data_AF-A0A9Q4ZIN1-F1
#
_entry.id   AF-A0A9Q4ZIN1-F1
#
_cell.length_a   1.000
_cell.length_b   1.000
_cell.length_c   1.000
_cell.angle_alpha   90.00
_cell.angle_beta   90.00
_cell.angle_gamma   90.00
#
_symmetry.space_group_name_H-M   'P 1'
#
loop_
_entity.id
_entity.type
_entity.pdbx_description
1 polymer ?
#
loop_
_entity_poly.entity_id
_entity_poly.type
_entity_poly.pdbx_seq_one_letter_code
_entity_poly.pdbx_strand_id
1 'polypeptide(L)'
;MPYNKFHDDWKNDPDSSTPITAEAIEHIETGVATAQAGVDAMGTGSLAPGWRQRWFGGAIRNLGATGGYWQPISDGAHWPFGMPTVTTTTVGIEVNYDFEGAGIGTVLVSPDETMAAHNWVAGASVEKNKATLKIARHKTVADHLTWDGTKWNSGGGGMTGTWSTAGGGALHVTHEKMYGQGISFSVEGGVVKAKMSTARTSSPDTEVRIQLYREDTNALIATTAEIPNGTRIWVTRMDAFPGGAINPQSAPDQTALPNSNFWLLGVHHTAPRPVS
;
A
#
# COMPACT_ATOMS: atom_id res chain seq x y z
N MET A 1 45.97 -0.54 41.32
CA MET A 1 45.17 -1.80 41.27
C MET A 1 45.15 -2.26 39.82
N PRO A 2 45.33 -3.56 39.50
CA PRO A 2 45.26 -4.02 38.10
C PRO A 2 43.85 -3.82 37.52
N TYR A 3 43.77 -3.39 36.26
CA TYR A 3 42.53 -3.00 35.55
C TYR A 3 41.39 -4.02 35.66
N ASN A 4 41.71 -5.31 35.54
CA ASN A 4 40.74 -6.39 35.58
C ASN A 4 40.00 -6.43 36.92
N LYS A 5 40.69 -6.08 38.02
CA LYS A 5 40.11 -6.02 39.35
C LYS A 5 39.19 -4.80 39.52
N PHE A 6 39.54 -3.66 38.94
CA PHE A 6 38.67 -2.48 38.93
C PHE A 6 37.38 -2.73 38.14
N HIS A 7 37.47 -3.34 36.96
CA HIS A 7 36.30 -3.63 36.12
C HIS A 7 35.32 -4.61 36.79
N ASP A 8 35.82 -5.67 37.43
CA ASP A 8 34.98 -6.69 38.06
C ASP A 8 34.31 -6.17 39.34
N ASP A 9 35.00 -5.32 40.12
CA ASP A 9 34.47 -4.72 41.35
C ASP A 9 33.43 -3.61 41.04
N TRP A 10 33.58 -2.84 39.95
CA TRP A 10 32.71 -1.68 39.67
C TRP A 10 31.50 -1.97 38.77
N LYS A 11 31.60 -2.93 37.85
CA LYS A 11 30.52 -3.19 36.86
C LYS A 11 29.31 -3.88 37.47
N ASN A 12 29.53 -4.72 38.49
CA ASN A 12 28.48 -5.61 39.01
C ASN A 12 27.97 -5.21 40.40
N ASP A 13 28.70 -4.40 41.18
CA ASP A 13 28.27 -3.97 42.51
C ASP A 13 28.98 -2.66 42.98
N PRO A 14 28.56 -1.47 42.49
CA PRO A 14 29.25 -0.23 42.79
C PRO A 14 29.05 0.18 44.26
N ASP A 15 30.06 -0.09 45.11
CA ASP A 15 30.10 0.45 46.47
C ASP A 15 30.37 1.96 46.45
N SER A 16 29.40 2.73 46.92
CA SER A 16 29.46 4.19 47.06
C SER A 16 30.62 4.73 47.92
N SER A 17 31.27 3.86 48.70
CA SER A 17 32.44 4.20 49.52
C SER A 17 33.78 3.98 48.81
N THR A 18 33.80 3.34 47.64
CA THR A 18 35.02 3.09 46.88
C THR A 18 35.55 4.39 46.28
N PRO A 19 36.77 4.84 46.65
CA PRO A 19 37.33 6.08 46.11
C PRO A 19 37.52 5.98 44.59
N ILE A 20 37.04 6.99 43.86
CA ILE A 20 37.37 7.13 42.44
C ILE A 20 38.85 7.45 42.34
N THR A 21 39.60 6.54 41.72
CA THR A 21 41.05 6.69 41.50
C THR A 21 41.32 7.57 40.28
N ALA A 22 42.51 8.18 40.21
CA ALA A 22 42.89 9.00 39.06
C ALA A 22 42.91 8.17 37.76
N GLU A 23 43.32 6.91 37.85
CA GLU A 23 43.36 5.97 36.73
C GLU A 23 41.96 5.62 36.20
N ALA A 24 40.95 5.56 37.08
CA ALA A 24 39.57 5.35 36.67
C ALA A 24 39.01 6.55 35.89
N ILE A 25 39.36 7.77 36.33
CA ILE A 25 38.97 9.02 35.64
C ILE A 25 39.62 9.07 34.26
N GLU A 26 40.93 8.82 34.17
CA GLU A 26 41.67 8.82 32.90
C GLU A 26 41.10 7.80 31.90
N HIS A 27 40.69 6.61 32.37
CA HIS A 27 40.06 5.60 31.52
C HIS A 27 38.69 6.05 30.98
N ILE A 28 37.86 6.66 31.83
CA ILE A 28 36.55 7.20 31.42
C ILE A 28 36.76 8.33 30.40
N GLU A 29 37.66 9.26 30.67
CA GLU A 29 37.97 10.38 29.77
C GLU A 29 38.50 9.87 28.42
N THR A 30 39.38 8.87 28.42
CA THR A 30 39.90 8.23 27.21
C THR A 30 38.79 7.51 26.45
N GLY A 31 37.89 6.81 27.14
CA GLY A 31 36.74 6.13 26.55
C GLY A 31 35.75 7.11 25.90
N VAL A 32 35.43 8.21 26.59
CA VAL A 32 34.59 9.29 26.07
C VAL A 32 35.25 9.97 24.87
N ALA A 33 36.54 10.29 24.95
CA ALA A 33 37.28 10.89 23.84
C ALA A 33 37.35 9.96 22.61
N THR A 34 37.53 8.66 22.83
CA THR A 34 37.54 7.66 21.75
C THR A 34 36.15 7.51 21.12
N ALA A 35 35.09 7.48 21.94
CA ALA A 35 33.71 7.43 21.45
C ALA A 35 33.35 8.70 20.67
N GLN A 36 33.74 9.88 21.17
CA GLN A 36 33.54 11.16 20.48
C GLN A 36 34.32 11.20 19.16
N ALA A 37 35.59 10.77 19.15
CA ALA A 37 36.36 10.66 17.92
C ALA A 37 35.73 9.67 16.92
N GLY A 38 35.11 8.58 17.41
CA GLY A 38 34.32 7.67 16.61
C GLY A 38 33.10 8.36 15.98
N VAL A 39 32.33 9.13 16.77
CA VAL A 39 31.18 9.92 16.29
C VAL A 39 31.60 11.01 15.30
N ASP A 40 32.71 11.71 15.56
CA ASP A 40 33.25 12.75 14.69
C ASP A 40 33.80 12.15 13.39
N ALA A 41 34.45 10.98 13.45
CA ALA A 41 34.97 10.25 12.29
C ALA A 41 33.86 9.58 11.47
N MET A 42 32.76 9.15 12.12
CA MET A 42 31.53 8.75 11.42
C MET A 42 30.90 9.92 10.67
N GLY A 43 31.30 11.15 11.01
CA GLY A 43 30.77 12.38 10.47
C GLY A 43 29.33 12.57 10.93
N THR A 44 28.97 13.77 11.38
CA THR A 44 27.58 14.15 11.58
C THR A 44 26.86 14.29 10.23
N GLY A 45 26.87 13.25 9.38
CA GLY A 45 26.30 13.26 8.03
C GLY A 45 26.44 14.60 7.32
N SER A 46 27.59 15.28 7.51
CA SER A 46 27.74 16.65 7.04
C SER A 46 27.68 16.51 5.54
N LEU A 47 26.64 17.09 4.95
CA LEU A 47 26.58 17.20 3.51
C LEU A 47 27.90 17.82 3.04
N ALA A 48 28.32 17.49 1.82
CA ALA A 48 29.53 18.08 1.26
C ALA A 48 29.50 19.62 1.46
N PRO A 49 30.64 20.27 1.70
CA PRO A 49 30.67 21.70 2.00
C PRO A 49 29.83 22.53 1.01
N GLY A 50 28.96 23.38 1.54
CA GLY A 50 28.04 24.23 0.75
C GLY A 50 26.67 23.64 0.47
N TRP A 51 26.44 22.34 0.71
CA TRP A 51 25.10 21.76 0.61
C TRP A 51 24.27 22.10 1.85
N ARG A 52 23.02 22.49 1.60
CA ARG A 52 22.00 22.70 2.64
C ARG A 52 20.75 21.90 2.25
N GLN A 53 20.10 21.27 3.21
CA GLN A 53 18.90 20.47 2.99
C GLN A 53 17.70 21.00 3.77
N ARG A 54 16.51 20.77 3.23
CA ARG A 54 15.24 20.95 3.91
C ARG A 54 14.45 19.66 3.84
N TRP A 55 13.90 19.28 4.97
CA TRP A 55 13.14 18.06 5.14
C TRP A 55 11.65 18.41 5.18
N PHE A 56 10.83 17.51 4.67
CA PHE A 56 9.37 17.54 4.86
C PHE A 56 8.87 16.12 5.12
N GLY A 57 7.74 15.97 5.80
CA GLY A 57 7.24 14.65 6.14
C GLY A 57 6.10 14.64 7.12
N GLY A 58 5.51 13.45 7.28
CA GLY A 58 4.32 13.17 8.09
C GLY A 58 3.42 12.13 7.42
N ALA A 59 2.20 11.99 7.93
CA ALA A 59 1.22 11.03 7.43
C ALA A 59 0.06 11.74 6.71
N ILE A 60 -0.46 11.11 5.66
CA ILE A 60 -1.70 11.51 5.01
C ILE A 60 -2.74 10.40 5.10
N ARG A 61 -4.02 10.80 5.19
CA ARG A 61 -5.16 9.87 5.27
C ARG A 61 -6.21 10.26 4.26
N ASN A 62 -6.84 9.27 3.64
CA ASN A 62 -8.05 9.50 2.85
C ASN A 62 -9.29 9.49 3.77
N LEU A 63 -9.99 10.62 3.83
CA LEU A 63 -11.23 10.79 4.60
C LEU A 63 -12.50 10.56 3.75
N GLY A 64 -12.33 10.05 2.52
CA GLY A 64 -13.42 9.85 1.56
C GLY A 64 -13.86 11.15 0.90
N ALA A 65 -14.80 11.05 -0.04
CA ALA A 65 -15.26 12.20 -0.83
C ALA A 65 -15.86 13.32 0.03
N THR A 66 -16.61 12.97 1.08
CA THR A 66 -17.20 13.95 2.02
C THR A 66 -16.17 14.59 2.95
N GLY A 67 -15.04 13.91 3.19
CA GLY A 67 -13.93 14.40 4.01
C GLY A 67 -12.86 15.15 3.21
N GLY A 68 -13.06 15.41 1.92
CA GLY A 68 -12.09 16.11 1.07
C GLY A 68 -10.93 15.24 0.57
N TYR A 69 -11.12 13.92 0.54
CA TYR A 69 -10.15 12.91 0.09
C TYR A 69 -8.88 12.87 0.97
N TRP A 70 -7.70 12.91 0.36
CA TRP A 70 -6.40 12.83 1.05
C TRP A 70 -6.02 14.14 1.72
N GLN A 71 -5.68 14.07 3.01
CA GLN A 71 -5.28 15.23 3.82
C GLN A 71 -4.12 14.88 4.76
N PRO A 72 -3.28 15.85 5.17
CA PRO A 72 -2.34 15.65 6.25
C PRO A 72 -3.07 15.29 7.54
N ILE A 73 -2.50 14.37 8.31
CA ILE A 73 -2.97 14.10 9.66
C ILE A 73 -2.28 15.09 10.59
N SER A 74 -3.06 15.99 11.18
CA SER A 74 -2.57 17.02 12.11
C SER A 74 -3.41 16.96 13.40
N ASP A 75 -3.05 16.04 14.30
CA ASP A 75 -3.73 15.80 15.57
C ASP A 75 -2.72 15.81 16.74
N GLY A 76 -3.15 15.39 17.94
CA GLY A 76 -2.28 15.39 19.13
C GLY A 76 -1.12 14.38 19.09
N ALA A 77 -1.09 13.48 18.10
CA ALA A 77 -0.03 12.48 17.92
C ALA A 77 0.74 12.67 16.60
N HIS A 78 0.19 13.43 15.64
CA HIS A 78 0.76 13.63 14.32
C HIS A 78 0.96 15.11 14.02
N TRP A 79 2.19 15.49 13.67
CA TRP A 79 2.56 16.85 13.32
C TRP A 79 3.26 16.88 11.96
N PRO A 80 2.53 17.15 10.87
CA PRO A 80 3.13 17.24 9.55
C PRO A 80 4.02 18.48 9.48
N PHE A 81 5.15 18.38 8.77
CA PHE A 81 6.08 19.49 8.59
C PHE A 81 6.49 19.62 7.13
N GLY A 82 6.61 20.86 6.65
CA GLY A 82 7.00 21.16 5.27
C GLY A 82 6.01 20.75 4.19
N MET A 83 4.78 20.34 4.56
CA MET A 83 3.70 19.96 3.63
C MET A 83 2.37 20.67 3.97
N PRO A 84 2.28 21.99 3.78
CA PRO A 84 1.14 22.81 4.21
C PRO A 84 -0.19 22.38 3.59
N THR A 85 -0.19 21.81 2.39
CA THR A 85 -1.42 21.39 1.72
C THR A 85 -1.25 20.07 0.98
N VAL A 86 -2.31 19.25 1.04
CA VAL A 86 -2.45 18.04 0.22
C VAL A 86 -3.74 18.18 -0.58
N THR A 87 -3.64 18.00 -1.89
CA THR A 87 -4.77 18.13 -2.82
C THR A 87 -4.92 16.83 -3.59
N THR A 88 -6.14 16.30 -3.67
CA THR A 88 -6.42 15.14 -4.51
C THR A 88 -6.89 15.60 -5.89
N THR A 89 -6.19 15.19 -6.95
CA THR A 89 -6.52 15.48 -8.35
C THR A 89 -6.90 14.21 -9.10
N THR A 90 -7.32 14.31 -10.36
CA THR A 90 -7.58 13.14 -11.22
C THR A 90 -6.31 12.36 -11.59
N VAL A 91 -5.13 12.99 -11.43
CA VAL A 91 -3.83 12.43 -11.83
C VAL A 91 -3.08 11.80 -10.65
N GLY A 92 -3.38 12.24 -9.42
CA GLY A 92 -2.69 11.77 -8.21
C GLY A 92 -2.99 12.64 -6.99
N ILE A 93 -2.24 12.40 -5.93
CA ILE A 93 -2.30 13.16 -4.67
C ILE A 93 -1.14 14.15 -4.67
N GLU A 94 -1.41 15.44 -4.71
CA GLU A 94 -0.39 16.48 -4.70
C GLU A 94 -0.08 16.91 -3.27
N VAL A 95 1.16 16.71 -2.84
CA VAL A 95 1.72 17.19 -1.58
C VAL A 95 2.52 18.45 -1.90
N ASN A 96 1.97 19.63 -1.60
CA ASN A 96 2.66 20.89 -1.86
C ASN A 96 3.56 21.24 -0.68
N TYR A 97 4.74 21.77 -0.98
CA TYR A 97 5.71 22.17 0.03
C TYR A 97 5.51 23.63 0.42
N ASP A 98 5.93 24.02 1.63
CA ASP A 98 6.02 25.42 2.05
C ASP A 98 7.33 26.08 1.58
N PHE A 99 8.01 25.48 0.61
CA PHE A 99 9.29 25.94 0.07
C PHE A 99 9.49 25.48 -1.37
N GLU A 100 10.46 26.09 -2.05
CA GLU A 100 10.96 25.63 -3.33
C GLU A 100 12.41 25.14 -3.17
N GLY A 101 12.65 23.87 -3.48
CA GLY A 101 13.99 23.29 -3.45
C GLY A 101 14.84 23.75 -4.63
N ALA A 102 16.12 24.04 -4.40
CA ALA A 102 17.10 24.22 -5.47
C ALA A 102 17.42 22.89 -6.19
N GLY A 103 17.29 21.77 -5.48
CA GLY A 103 17.43 20.41 -6.01
C GLY A 103 16.57 19.41 -5.23
N ILE A 104 16.35 18.25 -5.83
CA ILE A 104 15.61 17.14 -5.23
C ILE A 104 16.61 16.13 -4.70
N GLY A 105 16.51 15.76 -3.43
CA GLY A 105 17.30 14.69 -2.83
C GLY A 105 16.58 13.36 -2.98
N THR A 106 15.50 13.19 -2.21
CA THR A 106 14.64 11.99 -2.26
C THR A 106 13.25 12.29 -1.70
N VAL A 107 12.25 11.52 -2.13
CA VAL A 107 10.95 11.45 -1.48
C VAL A 107 10.56 9.97 -1.39
N LEU A 108 10.33 9.52 -0.18
CA LEU A 108 9.84 8.19 0.13
C LEU A 108 8.37 8.28 0.52
N VAL A 109 7.57 7.37 -0.01
CA VAL A 109 6.18 7.17 0.38
C VAL A 109 5.98 5.69 0.68
N SER A 110 5.39 5.37 1.82
CA SER A 110 5.11 3.99 2.24
C SER A 110 3.66 3.84 2.69
N PRO A 111 2.94 2.80 2.25
CA PRO A 111 1.70 2.41 2.91
C PRO A 111 1.98 2.07 4.38
N ASP A 112 1.00 2.33 5.24
CA ASP A 112 0.96 1.70 6.57
C ASP A 112 0.52 0.23 6.47
N GLU A 113 0.44 -0.45 7.61
CA GLU A 113 0.09 -1.87 7.69
C GLU A 113 -1.28 -2.18 7.09
N THR A 114 -2.26 -1.28 7.32
CA THR A 114 -3.63 -1.43 6.81
C THR A 114 -3.64 -1.32 5.28
N MET A 115 -2.99 -0.32 4.71
CA MET A 115 -2.87 -0.16 3.26
C MET A 115 -2.08 -1.32 2.63
N ALA A 116 -0.96 -1.70 3.25
CA ALA A 116 -0.10 -2.78 2.78
C ALA A 116 -0.83 -4.13 2.77
N ALA A 117 -1.62 -4.44 3.80
CA ALA A 117 -2.44 -5.65 3.87
C ALA A 117 -3.48 -5.74 2.73
N HIS A 118 -3.88 -4.60 2.16
CA HIS A 118 -4.77 -4.51 1.01
C HIS A 118 -4.04 -4.43 -0.34
N ASN A 119 -2.73 -4.72 -0.36
CA ASN A 119 -1.82 -4.67 -1.52
C ASN A 119 -1.72 -3.30 -2.18
N TRP A 120 -1.92 -2.23 -1.40
CA TRP A 120 -1.67 -0.87 -1.88
C TRP A 120 -0.18 -0.59 -1.91
N VAL A 121 0.24 0.06 -2.99
CA VAL A 121 1.58 0.62 -3.16
C VAL A 121 1.46 2.07 -3.60
N ALA A 122 2.49 2.86 -3.31
CA ALA A 122 2.56 4.24 -3.72
C ALA A 122 3.94 4.57 -4.28
N GLY A 123 3.98 5.53 -5.20
CA GLY A 123 5.20 6.12 -5.71
C GLY A 123 5.05 7.63 -5.84
N ALA A 124 6.15 8.37 -5.76
CA ALA A 124 6.16 9.81 -5.88
C ALA A 124 6.86 10.25 -7.17
N SER A 125 6.22 11.15 -7.92
CA SER A 125 6.89 12.01 -8.90
C SER A 125 7.19 13.34 -8.23
N VAL A 126 8.46 13.72 -8.18
CA VAL A 126 8.93 14.83 -7.34
C VAL A 126 9.30 16.04 -8.19
N GLU A 127 8.79 17.20 -7.79
CA GLU A 127 9.13 18.52 -8.33
C GLU A 127 9.74 19.38 -7.22
N LYS A 128 10.20 20.59 -7.55
CA LYS A 128 10.90 21.45 -6.58
C LYS A 128 10.00 21.99 -5.47
N ASN A 129 8.71 22.15 -5.74
CA ASN A 129 7.71 22.76 -4.86
C ASN A 129 6.55 21.82 -4.50
N LYS A 130 6.53 20.60 -5.05
CA LYS A 130 5.52 19.58 -4.74
C LYS A 130 6.00 18.15 -5.03
N ALA A 131 5.28 17.17 -4.49
CA ALA A 131 5.31 15.78 -4.95
C ALA A 131 3.91 15.37 -5.40
N THR A 132 3.82 14.69 -6.54
CA THR A 132 2.60 14.00 -6.98
C THR A 132 2.72 12.52 -6.63
N LEU A 133 1.92 12.04 -5.69
CA LEU A 133 1.84 10.63 -5.34
C LEU A 133 0.87 9.93 -6.28
N LYS A 134 1.30 8.79 -6.81
CA LYS A 134 0.46 7.83 -7.53
C LYS A 134 0.33 6.58 -6.67
N ILE A 135 -0.90 6.08 -6.58
CA ILE A 135 -1.21 4.86 -5.85
C ILE A 135 -1.61 3.78 -6.83
N ALA A 136 -1.23 2.55 -6.54
CA ALA A 136 -1.64 1.38 -7.29
C ALA A 136 -2.00 0.25 -6.31
N ARG A 137 -2.76 -0.71 -6.80
CA ARG A 137 -3.13 -1.91 -6.04
C ARG A 137 -2.95 -3.12 -6.92
N HIS A 138 -2.17 -4.09 -6.46
CA HIS A 138 -2.02 -5.37 -7.14
C HIS A 138 -2.80 -6.42 -6.36
N LYS A 139 -4.12 -6.43 -6.53
CA LYS A 139 -5.00 -7.41 -5.89
C LYS A 139 -5.55 -8.38 -6.91
N THR A 140 -5.51 -9.65 -6.57
CA THR A 140 -6.20 -10.72 -7.28
C THR A 140 -7.25 -11.32 -6.35
N VAL A 141 -8.48 -11.40 -6.82
CA VAL A 141 -9.56 -12.17 -6.17
C VAL A 141 -9.80 -13.39 -7.04
N ALA A 142 -9.60 -14.57 -6.48
CA ALA A 142 -9.84 -15.83 -7.16
C ALA A 142 -10.75 -16.68 -6.29
N ASP A 143 -11.71 -17.35 -6.92
CA ASP A 143 -12.63 -18.25 -6.25
C ASP A 143 -13.09 -19.35 -7.22
N HIS A 144 -13.66 -20.42 -6.67
CA HIS A 144 -14.41 -21.39 -7.46
C HIS A 144 -15.84 -21.49 -6.94
N LEU A 145 -16.78 -21.47 -7.89
CA LEU A 145 -18.20 -21.61 -7.63
C LEU A 145 -18.63 -23.00 -8.07
N THR A 146 -19.25 -23.76 -7.17
CA THR A 146 -19.77 -25.09 -7.46
C THR A 146 -21.29 -25.10 -7.34
N TRP A 147 -21.98 -25.57 -8.39
CA TRP A 147 -23.41 -25.82 -8.36
C TRP A 147 -23.71 -27.15 -7.66
N ASP A 148 -24.49 -27.12 -6.59
CA ASP A 148 -24.88 -28.31 -5.81
C ASP A 148 -26.23 -28.94 -6.22
N GLY A 149 -26.82 -28.45 -7.33
CA GLY A 149 -28.17 -28.79 -7.76
C GLY A 149 -29.24 -27.77 -7.34
N THR A 150 -28.92 -26.89 -6.38
CA THR A 150 -29.85 -25.88 -5.83
C THR A 150 -29.28 -24.47 -5.78
N LYS A 151 -27.99 -24.31 -5.46
CA LYS A 151 -27.32 -23.02 -5.34
C LYS A 151 -25.85 -23.12 -5.75
N TRP A 152 -25.26 -21.95 -6.01
CA TRP A 152 -23.82 -21.82 -6.19
C TRP A 152 -23.17 -21.65 -4.82
N ASN A 153 -22.21 -22.52 -4.51
CA ASN A 153 -21.40 -22.42 -3.30
C ASN A 153 -20.00 -21.92 -3.69
N SER A 154 -19.53 -20.90 -2.97
CA SER A 154 -18.17 -20.40 -3.08
C SER A 154 -17.24 -21.23 -2.21
N GLY A 155 -16.10 -21.63 -2.77
CA GLY A 155 -15.08 -22.39 -2.05
C GLY A 155 -14.14 -21.52 -1.22
N GLY A 156 -13.85 -20.29 -1.67
CA GLY A 156 -12.94 -19.36 -1.00
C GLY A 156 -13.63 -18.24 -0.20
N GLY A 157 -14.94 -18.09 -0.33
CA GLY A 157 -15.74 -17.01 0.27
C GLY A 157 -15.54 -15.63 -0.36
N GLY A 158 -14.73 -15.50 -1.42
CA GLY A 158 -14.39 -14.22 -2.05
C GLY A 158 -15.42 -13.74 -3.08
N MET A 159 -16.29 -14.63 -3.55
CA MET A 159 -17.32 -14.34 -4.54
C MET A 159 -18.65 -14.97 -4.17
N THR A 160 -19.75 -14.40 -4.66
CA THR A 160 -21.10 -14.98 -4.52
C THR A 160 -21.72 -15.22 -5.89
N GLY A 161 -22.19 -16.45 -6.12
CA GLY A 161 -22.87 -16.84 -7.35
C GLY A 161 -24.39 -16.81 -7.20
N THR A 162 -25.09 -16.12 -8.10
CA THR A 162 -26.56 -16.20 -8.23
C THR A 162 -26.94 -16.43 -9.69
N TRP A 163 -27.96 -17.23 -9.95
CA TRP A 163 -28.44 -17.42 -11.31
C TRP A 163 -29.54 -16.41 -11.65
N SER A 164 -29.46 -15.79 -12.82
CA SER A 164 -30.53 -14.97 -13.38
C SER A 164 -31.04 -15.60 -14.66
N THR A 165 -32.36 -15.76 -14.79
CA THR A 165 -33.01 -16.20 -16.03
C THR A 165 -33.20 -15.04 -17.03
N ALA A 166 -33.01 -13.79 -16.59
CA ALA A 166 -33.14 -12.62 -17.45
C ALA A 166 -32.06 -12.62 -18.55
N GLY A 167 -32.45 -12.32 -19.79
CA GLY A 167 -31.51 -12.27 -20.91
C GLY A 167 -30.97 -13.65 -21.35
N GLY A 168 -31.71 -14.73 -21.06
CA GLY A 168 -31.40 -16.07 -21.55
C GLY A 168 -30.58 -16.95 -20.60
N GLY A 169 -30.47 -16.59 -19.32
CA GLY A 169 -29.73 -17.38 -18.33
C GLY A 169 -28.28 -16.95 -18.19
N ALA A 170 -27.87 -16.51 -17.00
CA ALA A 170 -26.49 -16.21 -16.67
C ALA A 170 -26.22 -16.39 -15.18
N LEU A 171 -25.02 -16.86 -14.86
CA LEU A 171 -24.44 -16.80 -13.52
C LEU A 171 -23.92 -15.38 -13.26
N HIS A 172 -24.55 -14.70 -12.32
CA HIS A 172 -24.08 -13.44 -11.75
C HIS A 172 -23.12 -13.75 -10.61
N VAL A 173 -21.85 -13.43 -10.82
CA VAL A 173 -20.79 -13.55 -9.83
C VAL A 173 -20.51 -12.16 -9.27
N THR A 174 -20.88 -11.93 -8.02
CA THR A 174 -20.53 -10.70 -7.31
C THR A 174 -19.22 -10.91 -6.54
N HIS A 175 -18.42 -9.85 -6.46
CA HIS A 175 -17.14 -9.84 -5.75
C HIS A 175 -16.91 -8.43 -5.17
N GLU A 176 -15.87 -8.26 -4.35
CA GLU A 176 -15.47 -6.92 -3.90
C GLU A 176 -15.17 -6.00 -5.09
N LYS A 177 -15.27 -4.69 -4.91
CA LYS A 177 -14.99 -3.75 -6.00
C LYS A 177 -13.55 -3.93 -6.53
N MET A 178 -13.39 -3.95 -7.84
CA MET A 178 -12.13 -4.04 -8.58
C MET A 178 -12.11 -2.87 -9.56
N TYR A 179 -10.96 -2.24 -9.79
CA TYR A 179 -10.83 -1.19 -10.80
C TYR A 179 -10.09 -1.68 -12.05
N GLY A 180 -9.53 -2.88 -11.96
CA GLY A 180 -8.90 -3.57 -13.08
C GLY A 180 -9.87 -4.24 -14.04
N GLN A 181 -9.44 -4.29 -15.30
CA GLN A 181 -10.16 -4.98 -16.37
C GLN A 181 -9.80 -6.48 -16.50
N GLY A 182 -8.92 -6.99 -15.62
CA GLY A 182 -8.51 -8.39 -15.66
C GLY A 182 -9.63 -9.31 -15.20
N ILE A 183 -10.15 -10.12 -16.13
CA ILE A 183 -11.06 -11.22 -15.85
C ILE A 183 -10.59 -12.48 -16.57
N SER A 184 -10.58 -13.60 -15.85
CA SER A 184 -10.44 -14.94 -16.41
C SER A 184 -11.42 -15.87 -15.71
N PHE A 185 -12.00 -16.80 -16.46
CA PHE A 185 -12.74 -17.90 -15.87
C PHE A 185 -12.53 -19.18 -16.68
N SER A 186 -12.63 -20.31 -15.99
CA SER A 186 -12.57 -21.64 -16.59
C SER A 186 -13.60 -22.55 -15.94
N VAL A 187 -13.96 -23.60 -16.66
CA VAL A 187 -14.93 -24.61 -16.23
C VAL A 187 -14.18 -25.92 -16.00
N GLU A 188 -14.54 -26.64 -14.95
CA GLU A 188 -13.99 -27.97 -14.66
C GLU A 188 -15.02 -29.06 -15.00
N GLY A 189 -14.53 -30.23 -15.45
CA GLY A 189 -15.35 -31.41 -15.69
C GLY A 189 -15.94 -31.54 -17.11
N GLY A 190 -15.79 -30.54 -17.98
CA GLY A 190 -16.10 -30.65 -19.41
C GLY A 190 -17.58 -30.87 -19.76
N VAL A 191 -18.50 -30.70 -18.81
CA VAL A 191 -19.95 -30.89 -19.05
C VAL A 191 -20.58 -29.61 -19.62
N VAL A 192 -19.97 -28.46 -19.36
CA VAL A 192 -20.42 -27.15 -19.82
C VAL A 192 -19.25 -26.32 -20.33
N LYS A 193 -19.55 -25.37 -21.22
CA LYS A 193 -18.68 -24.24 -21.59
C LYS A 193 -19.17 -22.99 -20.87
N ALA A 194 -18.24 -22.15 -20.43
CA ALA A 194 -18.55 -20.81 -19.96
C ALA A 194 -18.15 -19.77 -21.01
N LYS A 195 -18.98 -18.74 -21.18
CA LYS A 195 -18.66 -17.56 -21.99
C LYS A 195 -19.08 -16.31 -21.24
N MET A 196 -18.43 -15.19 -21.57
CA MET A 196 -18.83 -13.92 -21.01
C MET A 196 -20.21 -13.54 -21.57
N SER A 197 -21.15 -13.16 -20.69
CA SER A 197 -22.50 -12.80 -21.12
C SER A 197 -22.48 -11.57 -22.02
N THR A 198 -23.22 -11.65 -23.12
CA THR A 198 -23.47 -10.52 -24.03
C THR A 198 -24.79 -9.81 -23.73
N ALA A 199 -25.62 -10.38 -22.86
CA ALA A 199 -27.01 -9.96 -22.68
C ALA A 199 -27.16 -8.63 -21.94
N ARG A 200 -26.15 -8.20 -21.16
CA ARG A 200 -26.04 -6.88 -20.50
C ARG A 200 -24.59 -6.54 -20.22
N THR A 201 -24.27 -5.25 -20.12
CA THR A 201 -22.99 -4.78 -19.59
C THR A 201 -22.82 -5.29 -18.17
N SER A 202 -21.85 -6.18 -17.96
CA SER A 202 -21.35 -6.46 -16.60
C SER A 202 -20.86 -5.13 -16.03
N SER A 203 -21.17 -4.80 -14.78
CA SER A 203 -20.42 -3.74 -14.09
C SER A 203 -19.07 -4.36 -13.75
N PRO A 204 -18.00 -4.12 -14.54
CA PRO A 204 -16.73 -4.81 -14.33
C PRO A 204 -16.22 -4.55 -12.91
N ASP A 205 -16.67 -3.49 -12.26
CA ASP A 205 -16.21 -3.14 -10.94
C ASP A 205 -16.61 -4.16 -9.87
N THR A 206 -17.83 -4.70 -9.88
CA THR A 206 -18.34 -5.55 -8.76
C THR A 206 -19.04 -6.83 -9.21
N GLU A 207 -19.24 -7.00 -10.51
CA GLU A 207 -20.04 -8.10 -11.05
C GLU A 207 -19.43 -8.66 -12.34
N VAL A 208 -19.48 -9.98 -12.46
CA VAL A 208 -19.18 -10.74 -13.67
C VAL A 208 -20.39 -11.59 -14.04
N ARG A 209 -20.79 -11.58 -15.31
CA ARG A 209 -21.96 -12.35 -15.78
C ARG A 209 -21.57 -13.47 -16.73
N ILE A 210 -21.61 -14.72 -16.32
CA ILE A 210 -21.14 -15.86 -17.11
C ILE A 210 -22.34 -16.61 -17.69
N GLN A 211 -22.39 -16.80 -19.01
CA GLN A 211 -23.36 -17.70 -19.65
C GLN A 211 -22.76 -19.10 -19.74
N LEU A 212 -23.59 -20.11 -19.47
CA LEU A 212 -23.22 -21.51 -19.58
C LEU A 212 -23.86 -22.13 -20.80
N TYR A 213 -23.10 -22.95 -21.50
CA TYR A 213 -23.56 -23.70 -22.66
C TYR A 213 -23.28 -25.17 -22.41
N ARG A 214 -24.16 -26.05 -22.85
CA ARG A 214 -23.86 -27.49 -22.82
C ARG A 214 -22.69 -27.80 -23.77
N GLU A 215 -21.76 -28.64 -23.34
CA GLU A 215 -20.58 -28.97 -24.13
C GLU A 215 -20.95 -29.66 -25.46
N ASP A 216 -21.90 -30.60 -25.39
CA ASP A 216 -22.30 -31.52 -26.46
C ASP A 216 -23.11 -30.83 -27.59
N THR A 217 -24.01 -29.94 -27.22
CA THR A 217 -24.99 -29.33 -28.10
C THR A 217 -24.70 -27.86 -28.36
N ASN A 218 -23.80 -27.26 -27.58
CA ASN A 218 -23.55 -25.81 -27.58
C ASN A 218 -24.84 -24.98 -27.36
N ALA A 219 -25.87 -25.60 -26.76
CA ALA A 219 -27.11 -24.93 -26.39
C ALA A 219 -26.89 -24.10 -25.12
N LEU A 220 -27.43 -22.88 -25.11
CA LEU A 220 -27.41 -22.00 -23.94
C LEU A 220 -28.25 -22.62 -22.82
N ILE A 221 -27.69 -22.69 -21.61
CA ILE A 221 -28.41 -23.07 -20.40
C ILE A 221 -29.20 -21.86 -19.93
N ALA A 222 -30.52 -21.93 -19.97
CA ALA A 222 -31.39 -20.79 -19.66
C ALA A 222 -31.85 -20.77 -18.19
N THR A 223 -32.05 -21.96 -17.61
CA THR A 223 -32.61 -22.12 -16.26
C THR A 223 -31.68 -22.93 -15.35
N THR A 224 -31.85 -22.81 -14.04
CA THR A 224 -31.08 -23.57 -13.06
C THR A 224 -31.31 -25.08 -13.14
N ALA A 225 -32.50 -25.51 -13.58
CA ALA A 225 -32.85 -26.92 -13.76
C ALA A 225 -32.00 -27.63 -14.84
N GLU A 226 -31.40 -26.85 -15.75
CA GLU A 226 -30.56 -27.36 -16.82
C GLU A 226 -29.07 -27.41 -16.45
N ILE A 227 -28.67 -26.81 -15.32
CA ILE A 227 -27.26 -26.80 -14.88
C ILE A 227 -26.92 -28.18 -14.31
N PRO A 228 -25.94 -28.91 -14.88
CA PRO A 228 -25.52 -30.20 -14.34
C PRO A 228 -25.01 -30.07 -12.90
N ASN A 229 -25.44 -30.98 -12.02
CA ASN A 229 -24.94 -31.03 -10.66
C ASN A 229 -23.41 -31.21 -10.63
N GLY A 230 -22.72 -30.51 -9.75
CA GLY A 230 -21.26 -30.51 -9.66
C GLY A 230 -20.56 -29.62 -10.69
N THR A 231 -21.29 -28.84 -11.50
CA THR A 231 -20.67 -27.83 -12.37
C THR A 231 -19.81 -26.88 -11.53
N ARG A 232 -18.52 -26.76 -11.88
CA ARG A 232 -17.58 -25.88 -11.20
C ARG A 232 -16.99 -24.84 -12.15
N ILE A 233 -16.96 -23.59 -11.71
CA ILE A 233 -16.42 -22.46 -12.44
C ILE A 233 -15.37 -21.78 -11.57
N TRP A 234 -14.14 -21.73 -12.06
CA TRP A 234 -13.06 -20.95 -11.47
C TRP A 234 -13.14 -19.55 -12.04
N VAL A 235 -13.20 -18.53 -11.19
CA VAL A 235 -13.27 -17.13 -11.59
C VAL A 235 -12.12 -16.38 -10.93
N THR A 236 -11.38 -15.61 -11.72
CA THR A 236 -10.29 -14.75 -11.26
C THR A 236 -10.51 -13.34 -11.77
N ARG A 237 -10.37 -12.39 -10.84
CA ARG A 237 -10.37 -10.95 -11.09
C ARG A 237 -9.04 -10.36 -10.63
N MET A 238 -8.50 -9.44 -11.42
CA MET A 238 -7.25 -8.77 -11.10
C MET A 238 -7.41 -7.26 -11.27
N ASP A 239 -6.95 -6.51 -10.27
CA ASP A 239 -6.71 -5.09 -10.38
C ASP A 239 -5.52 -4.88 -11.34
N ALA A 240 -5.83 -4.41 -12.55
CA ALA A 240 -4.89 -4.14 -13.64
C ALA A 240 -5.24 -2.79 -14.23
N PHE A 241 -4.37 -1.80 -14.01
CA PHE A 241 -4.55 -0.43 -14.46
C PHE A 241 -3.78 -0.20 -15.76
N PRO A 242 -4.46 0.03 -16.90
CA PRO A 242 -3.79 0.47 -18.12
C PRO A 242 -3.22 1.87 -17.87
N GLY A 243 -1.96 1.96 -17.44
CA GLY A 243 -1.32 3.20 -16.98
C GLY A 243 -0.66 3.12 -15.60
N GLY A 244 -0.82 2.01 -14.88
CA GLY A 244 -0.05 1.70 -13.67
C GLY A 244 -0.44 2.46 -12.39
N ALA A 245 -1.49 3.29 -12.42
CA ALA A 245 -1.96 4.01 -11.24
C ALA A 245 -3.49 4.19 -11.24
N ILE A 246 -4.06 4.28 -10.04
CA ILE A 246 -5.48 4.57 -9.80
C ILE A 246 -5.68 6.08 -9.76
N ASN A 247 -6.75 6.56 -10.39
CA ASN A 247 -7.24 7.92 -10.15
C ASN A 247 -7.84 7.97 -8.73
N PRO A 248 -7.22 8.70 -7.77
CA PRO A 248 -7.65 8.70 -6.38
C PRO A 248 -9.04 9.32 -6.16
N GLN A 249 -9.53 10.15 -7.08
CA GLN A 249 -10.90 10.68 -7.04
C GLN A 249 -11.96 9.68 -7.53
N SER A 250 -11.58 8.75 -8.40
CA SER A 250 -12.50 7.70 -8.90
C SER A 250 -12.64 6.52 -7.94
N ALA A 251 -11.77 6.45 -6.93
CA ALA A 251 -11.70 5.37 -5.97
C ALA A 251 -11.69 5.77 -4.48
N PRO A 252 -12.55 6.71 -4.05
CA PRO A 252 -12.56 7.16 -2.65
C PRO A 252 -12.81 6.02 -1.68
N ASP A 253 -13.80 5.17 -1.95
CA ASP A 253 -14.29 4.19 -0.98
C ASP A 253 -13.32 3.03 -0.69
N GLN A 254 -12.37 2.76 -1.58
CA GLN A 254 -11.39 1.68 -1.39
C GLN A 254 -10.08 2.13 -0.73
N THR A 255 -9.86 3.42 -0.69
CA THR A 255 -8.67 4.02 -0.07
C THR A 255 -9.01 4.76 1.22
N ALA A 256 -10.30 5.04 1.47
CA ALA A 256 -10.82 5.48 2.75
C ALA A 256 -11.03 4.29 3.72
N LEU A 257 -9.96 3.50 3.93
CA LEU A 257 -10.00 2.41 4.91
C LEU A 257 -9.88 3.02 6.32
N PRO A 258 -10.59 2.47 7.33
CA PRO A 258 -10.45 2.93 8.70
C PRO A 258 -8.99 2.83 9.18
N ASN A 259 -8.47 3.90 9.77
CA ASN A 259 -7.11 3.97 10.31
C ASN A 259 -5.98 3.67 9.30
N SER A 260 -6.21 3.90 8.00
CA SER A 260 -5.20 3.68 6.97
C SER A 260 -4.53 4.98 6.50
N ASN A 261 -3.22 4.94 6.27
CA ASN A 261 -2.42 6.12 5.99
C ASN A 261 -1.31 5.82 4.97
N PHE A 262 -0.79 6.87 4.34
CA PHE A 262 0.53 6.84 3.71
C PHE A 262 1.49 7.70 4.53
N TRP A 263 2.68 7.17 4.77
CA TRP A 263 3.78 7.87 5.42
C TRP A 263 4.70 8.47 4.36
N LEU A 264 5.09 9.72 4.57
CA LEU A 264 5.97 10.46 3.68
C LEU A 264 7.18 11.00 4.42
N LEU A 265 8.34 10.89 3.77
CA LEU A 265 9.56 11.59 4.15
C LEU A 265 10.29 12.04 2.89
N GLY A 266 10.60 13.32 2.81
CA GLY A 266 11.36 13.86 1.71
C GLY A 266 12.45 14.83 2.15
N VAL A 267 13.50 14.89 1.33
CA VAL A 267 14.67 15.73 1.54
C VAL A 267 14.98 16.46 0.23
N HIS A 268 15.08 17.78 0.32
CA HIS A 268 15.39 18.66 -0.80
C HIS A 268 16.65 19.45 -0.50
N HIS A 269 17.36 19.85 -1.54
CA HIS A 269 18.49 20.75 -1.43
C HIS A 269 18.00 22.20 -1.49
N THR A 270 18.46 23.05 -0.59
CA THR A 270 18.08 24.47 -0.55
C THR A 270 19.08 25.39 -1.27
N ALA A 271 20.20 24.83 -1.74
CA ALA A 271 21.18 25.51 -2.58
C ALA A 271 21.46 24.68 -3.84
N PRO A 272 21.89 25.31 -4.96
CA PRO A 272 22.34 24.59 -6.14
C PRO A 272 23.48 23.62 -5.81
N ARG A 273 23.62 22.58 -6.63
CA ARG A 273 24.77 21.68 -6.54
C ARG A 273 26.06 22.52 -6.66
N PRO A 274 27.00 22.43 -5.71
CA PRO A 274 28.31 23.07 -5.85
C PRO A 274 28.97 22.61 -7.15
N VAL A 275 29.43 23.58 -7.96
CA VAL A 275 30.25 23.30 -9.12
C VAL A 275 31.62 22.83 -8.62
N SER A 276 31.99 21.60 -8.99
CA SER A 276 33.31 21.03 -8.74
C SER A 276 34.36 21.61 -9.67
#